data_AF-A0A936PVB7-F1
#
_entry.id   AF-A0A936PVB7-F1
#
_cell.length_a   1.000
_cell.length_b   1.000
_cell.length_c   1.000
_cell.angle_alpha   90.00
_cell.angle_beta   90.00
_cell.angle_gamma   90.00
#
_symmetry.space_group_name_H-M   'P 1'
#
loop_
_entity.id
_entity.type
_entity.pdbx_description
1 polymer ?
#
loop_
_entity_poly.entity_id
_entity_poly.type
_entity_poly.pdbx_seq_one_letter_code
_entity_poly.pdbx_strand_id
1 'polypeptide(L)'
;MVTLTALALSALCWLNPASAQTADTAPAHVVASLVLKVPQRDQATDALIAEAQRLGGWFAGLSDNGVSLRVPREQADVMITFALAQGLVVERSFNSEDLSARLTESRARLTAREAALKRYMDLLPTASAGAVVSVEREINGLIAQIESLKGQIRVLEHHAAWAELNVSFQFRERNAPSRGGSSSFGWLNTLNLSDLVEDFRFGRWDRQGPSVGLGPLAPEGFSPYKPRHERRAVSPDEVVLRARAVKHKPEADLEFWREATRERMVSVGYAVLREEEITLNGTPGFLLELTAPYGAEDYLYAVAVFPQGKKLIIVEVAGEVTAYEARRAAVLKAINGGGV
;
A
#
# COMPACT_ATOMS: atom_id res chain seq x y z
N MET A 1 -48.55 -8.87 -55.67
CA MET A 1 -48.62 -7.59 -56.41
C MET A 1 -48.45 -6.45 -55.40
N VAL A 2 -47.34 -5.69 -55.53
CA VAL A 2 -47.24 -4.22 -55.34
C VAL A 2 -47.56 -3.66 -53.93
N THR A 3 -46.72 -2.94 -53.18
CA THR A 3 -45.36 -2.36 -53.28
C THR A 3 -44.96 -1.85 -51.88
N LEU A 4 -43.65 -1.88 -51.57
CA LEU A 4 -43.02 -1.07 -50.52
C LEU A 4 -43.11 0.43 -50.85
N THR A 5 -43.28 1.27 -49.82
CA THR A 5 -42.85 2.68 -49.83
C THR A 5 -42.25 3.04 -48.48
N ALA A 6 -41.08 3.67 -48.53
CA ALA A 6 -40.24 4.09 -47.41
C ALA A 6 -39.98 5.61 -47.48
N LEU A 7 -39.48 6.16 -46.37
CA LEU A 7 -38.92 7.53 -46.16
C LEU A 7 -39.94 8.68 -46.13
N ALA A 8 -39.82 9.78 -45.37
CA ALA A 8 -38.80 10.34 -44.47
C ALA A 8 -39.43 11.60 -43.78
N LEU A 9 -39.23 11.80 -42.46
CA LEU A 9 -38.43 12.88 -41.82
C LEU A 9 -39.13 14.25 -41.61
N SER A 10 -38.67 14.94 -40.54
CA SER A 10 -38.89 16.32 -40.06
C SER A 10 -40.07 16.53 -39.07
N ALA A 11 -39.84 16.63 -37.75
CA ALA A 11 -39.16 17.67 -36.94
C ALA A 11 -40.06 18.86 -36.63
N LEU A 12 -40.42 19.02 -35.35
CA LEU A 12 -40.31 20.28 -34.59
C LEU A 12 -40.62 20.01 -33.10
N CYS A 13 -39.62 19.52 -32.36
CA CYS A 13 -39.63 19.62 -30.91
C CYS A 13 -39.33 21.08 -30.55
N TRP A 14 -40.32 21.78 -30.00
CA TRP A 14 -40.05 23.03 -29.28
C TRP A 14 -39.31 22.68 -28.00
N LEU A 15 -38.01 22.97 -27.98
CA LEU A 15 -37.20 23.02 -26.77
C LEU A 15 -37.79 24.12 -25.87
N ASN A 16 -38.44 23.72 -24.79
CA ASN A 16 -38.56 24.57 -23.63
C ASN A 16 -37.32 24.27 -22.76
N PRO A 17 -36.35 25.19 -22.60
CA PRO A 17 -35.31 25.01 -21.61
C PRO A 17 -35.92 25.38 -20.25
N ALA A 18 -36.81 24.52 -19.76
CA ALA A 18 -37.21 24.58 -18.36
C ALA A 18 -36.01 24.10 -17.55
N SER A 19 -35.25 25.08 -17.07
CA SER A 19 -34.52 25.10 -15.82
C SER A 19 -34.22 23.72 -15.24
N ALA A 20 -32.97 23.26 -15.38
CA ALA A 20 -32.41 22.29 -14.45
C ALA A 20 -32.43 22.93 -13.07
N GLN A 21 -33.56 22.80 -12.38
CA GLN A 21 -33.67 23.02 -10.95
C GLN A 21 -32.72 22.02 -10.33
N THR A 22 -31.57 22.50 -9.88
CA THR A 22 -30.75 21.84 -8.86
C THR A 22 -31.72 21.38 -7.79
N ALA A 23 -31.96 20.07 -7.71
CA ALA A 23 -32.74 19.50 -6.64
C ALA A 23 -32.09 19.98 -5.34
N ASP A 24 -32.83 20.75 -4.56
CA ASP A 24 -32.37 21.30 -3.28
C ASP A 24 -32.19 20.13 -2.31
N THR A 25 -31.06 19.43 -2.44
CA THR A 25 -30.73 18.29 -1.61
C THR A 25 -30.50 18.79 -0.20
N ALA A 26 -31.39 18.42 0.73
CA ALA A 26 -31.37 18.80 2.14
C ALA A 26 -29.94 18.77 2.71
N PRO A 27 -29.44 19.82 3.37
CA PRO A 27 -28.04 19.92 3.81
C PRO A 27 -27.65 18.69 4.64
N ALA A 28 -26.68 17.92 4.16
CA ALA A 28 -26.25 16.69 4.81
C ALA A 28 -24.73 16.60 4.89
N HIS A 29 -24.23 16.11 6.03
CA HIS A 29 -22.83 15.82 6.23
C HIS A 29 -22.55 14.38 5.79
N VAL A 30 -21.77 14.23 4.72
CA VAL A 30 -21.41 12.93 4.15
C VAL A 30 -19.99 12.58 4.54
N VAL A 31 -19.82 11.43 5.20
CA VAL A 31 -18.52 10.87 5.56
C VAL A 31 -18.44 9.44 5.06
N ALA A 32 -17.39 9.16 4.30
CA ALA A 32 -17.10 7.84 3.76
C ALA A 32 -15.72 7.38 4.22
N SER A 33 -15.65 6.20 4.83
CA SER A 33 -14.42 5.57 5.29
C SER A 33 -14.22 4.25 4.58
N LEU A 34 -13.05 4.05 3.99
CA LEU A 34 -12.69 2.88 3.18
C LEU A 34 -11.37 2.29 3.65
N VAL A 35 -11.29 0.98 3.72
CA VAL A 35 -10.02 0.24 3.85
C VAL A 35 -9.83 -0.57 2.57
N LEU A 36 -8.79 -0.23 1.81
CA LEU A 36 -8.50 -0.85 0.52
C LEU A 36 -7.20 -1.65 0.59
N LYS A 37 -7.23 -2.87 0.07
CA LYS A 37 -6.03 -3.65 -0.22
C LYS A 37 -5.58 -3.35 -1.64
N VAL A 38 -4.39 -2.76 -1.77
CA VAL A 38 -3.86 -2.27 -3.06
C VAL A 38 -2.48 -2.88 -3.37
N PRO A 39 -2.15 -3.15 -4.65
CA PRO A 39 -0.82 -3.64 -5.04
C PRO A 39 0.28 -2.58 -4.92
N GLN A 40 -0.04 -1.32 -5.21
CA GLN A 40 0.87 -0.17 -5.13
C GLN A 40 0.13 0.99 -4.48
N ARG A 41 0.54 1.35 -3.26
CA ARG A 41 -0.08 2.41 -2.47
C ARG A 41 0.01 3.76 -3.16
N ASP A 42 1.21 4.15 -3.59
CA ASP A 42 1.47 5.50 -4.08
C ASP A 42 0.66 5.79 -5.35
N GLN A 43 0.55 4.81 -6.25
CA GLN A 43 -0.30 4.93 -7.44
C GLN A 43 -1.78 5.14 -7.09
N ALA A 44 -2.31 4.39 -6.11
CA ALA A 44 -3.69 4.55 -5.66
C ALA A 44 -3.92 5.92 -5.00
N THR A 45 -2.97 6.38 -4.18
CA THR A 45 -3.00 7.72 -3.57
C THR A 45 -3.04 8.80 -4.65
N ASP A 46 -2.13 8.76 -5.63
CA ASP A 46 -2.05 9.77 -6.69
C ASP A 46 -3.33 9.82 -7.53
N ALA A 47 -3.89 8.65 -7.86
CA ALA A 47 -5.15 8.55 -8.60
C ALA A 47 -6.33 9.15 -7.82
N LEU A 48 -6.43 8.87 -6.51
CA LEU A 48 -7.47 9.42 -5.64
C LEU A 48 -7.37 10.93 -5.50
N ILE A 49 -6.15 11.47 -5.34
CA ILE A 49 -5.93 12.92 -5.23
C ILE A 49 -6.28 13.61 -6.55
N ALA A 50 -5.82 13.05 -7.68
CA ALA A 50 -6.10 13.62 -9.00
C ALA A 50 -7.61 13.63 -9.30
N GLU A 51 -8.33 12.56 -8.96
CA GLU A 51 -9.78 12.52 -9.15
C GLU A 51 -10.51 13.51 -8.23
N ALA A 52 -10.11 13.60 -6.95
CA ALA A 52 -10.69 14.59 -6.04
C ALA A 52 -10.51 16.01 -6.60
N GLN A 53 -9.33 16.35 -7.10
CA GLN A 53 -9.06 17.65 -7.75
C GLN A 53 -9.90 17.86 -9.01
N ARG A 54 -10.05 16.84 -9.85
CA ARG A 54 -10.89 16.87 -11.05
C ARG A 54 -12.36 17.17 -10.70
N LEU A 55 -12.83 16.66 -9.57
CA LEU A 55 -14.17 16.89 -9.04
C LEU A 55 -14.30 18.22 -8.27
N GLY A 56 -13.28 19.10 -8.28
CA GLY A 56 -13.30 20.38 -7.57
C GLY A 56 -13.00 20.28 -6.07
N GLY A 57 -12.52 19.12 -5.63
CA GLY A 57 -12.05 18.84 -4.27
C GLY A 57 -10.54 18.98 -4.10
N TRP A 58 -10.04 18.54 -2.95
CA TRP A 58 -8.61 18.51 -2.62
C TRP A 58 -8.31 17.44 -1.56
N PHE A 59 -7.04 17.14 -1.34
CA PHE A 59 -6.64 16.31 -0.21
C PHE A 59 -6.53 17.16 1.06
N ALA A 60 -7.17 16.72 2.13
CA ALA A 60 -7.14 17.35 3.44
C ALA A 60 -5.98 16.84 4.31
N GLY A 61 -5.52 15.60 4.06
CA GLY A 61 -4.44 14.97 4.79
C GLY A 61 -3.87 13.81 4.00
N LEU A 62 -2.57 13.59 4.18
CA LEU A 62 -1.83 12.48 3.58
C LEU A 62 -0.96 11.85 4.65
N SER A 63 -0.91 10.52 4.65
CA SER A 63 -0.07 9.73 5.55
C SER A 63 0.53 8.55 4.80
N ASP A 64 1.42 7.82 5.45
CA ASP A 64 1.98 6.59 4.89
C ASP A 64 0.93 5.50 4.67
N ASN A 65 -0.23 5.55 5.36
CA ASN A 65 -1.21 4.47 5.31
C ASN A 65 -2.56 4.92 4.74
N GLY A 66 -2.67 6.11 4.17
CA GLY A 66 -3.95 6.60 3.69
C GLY A 66 -3.98 8.06 3.30
N VAL A 67 -5.10 8.44 2.70
CA VAL A 67 -5.41 9.79 2.25
C VAL A 67 -6.80 10.20 2.72
N SER A 68 -6.90 11.44 3.20
CA SER A 68 -8.17 12.10 3.52
C SER A 68 -8.48 13.14 2.46
N LEU A 69 -9.67 13.10 1.89
CA LEU A 69 -10.10 13.91 0.76
C LEU A 69 -11.34 14.71 1.13
N ARG A 70 -11.42 15.92 0.59
CA ARG A 70 -12.63 16.75 0.61
C ARG A 70 -13.10 16.94 -0.81
N VAL A 71 -14.38 16.69 -1.05
CA VAL A 71 -15.01 16.87 -2.36
C VAL A 71 -16.34 17.60 -2.21
N PRO A 72 -16.79 18.39 -3.21
CA PRO A 72 -18.12 18.98 -3.16
C PRO A 72 -19.16 17.90 -2.90
N ARG A 73 -20.13 18.18 -2.04
CA ARG A 73 -21.12 17.20 -1.61
C ARG A 73 -21.81 16.48 -2.78
N GLU A 74 -22.16 17.22 -3.82
CA GLU A 74 -22.80 16.70 -5.03
C GLU A 74 -21.93 15.67 -5.79
N GLN A 75 -20.60 15.70 -5.59
CA GLN A 75 -19.65 14.77 -6.21
C GLN A 75 -19.27 13.59 -5.29
N ALA A 76 -19.86 13.50 -4.09
CA ALA A 76 -19.50 12.49 -3.11
C ALA A 76 -19.67 11.06 -3.65
N ASP A 77 -20.82 10.77 -4.26
CA ASP A 77 -21.11 9.42 -4.80
C ASP A 77 -20.18 9.03 -5.94
N VAL A 78 -19.81 10.00 -6.79
CA VAL A 78 -18.86 9.80 -7.90
C VAL A 78 -17.48 9.47 -7.33
N MET A 79 -17.02 10.24 -6.35
CA MET A 79 -15.72 10.02 -5.71
C MET A 79 -15.67 8.69 -4.95
N ILE A 80 -16.73 8.34 -4.21
CA ILE A 80 -16.84 7.07 -3.48
C ILE A 80 -16.74 5.90 -4.46
N THR A 81 -17.48 5.97 -5.57
CA THR A 81 -17.47 4.94 -6.61
C THR A 81 -16.09 4.78 -7.23
N PHE A 82 -15.41 5.89 -7.52
CA PHE A 82 -14.04 5.87 -8.02
C PHE A 82 -13.07 5.24 -7.01
N ALA A 83 -13.19 5.60 -5.73
CA ALA A 83 -12.33 5.08 -4.67
C ALA A 83 -12.49 3.56 -4.47
N LEU A 84 -13.73 3.07 -4.52
CA LEU A 84 -14.03 1.62 -4.46
C LEU A 84 -13.39 0.83 -5.60
N ALA A 85 -13.13 1.46 -6.75
CA ALA A 85 -12.49 0.82 -7.91
C ALA A 85 -10.96 0.76 -7.83
N GLN A 86 -10.32 1.44 -6.86
CA GLN A 86 -8.85 1.49 -6.76
C GLN A 86 -8.21 0.22 -6.18
N GLY A 87 -8.99 -0.66 -5.55
CA GLY A 87 -8.45 -1.85 -4.91
C GLY A 87 -9.51 -2.81 -4.38
N LEU A 88 -9.07 -3.85 -3.69
CA LEU A 88 -9.98 -4.79 -3.02
C LEU A 88 -10.49 -4.16 -1.72
N VAL A 89 -11.80 -4.00 -1.61
CA VAL A 89 -12.44 -3.42 -0.43
C VAL A 89 -12.39 -4.42 0.73
N VAL A 90 -11.67 -4.05 1.79
CA VAL A 90 -11.59 -4.82 3.04
C VAL A 90 -12.72 -4.38 3.98
N GLU A 91 -12.89 -3.07 4.13
CA GLU A 91 -13.90 -2.47 4.99
C GLU A 91 -14.46 -1.20 4.34
N ARG A 92 -15.73 -0.91 4.60
CA ARG A 92 -16.39 0.31 4.15
C ARG A 92 -17.43 0.76 5.16
N SER A 93 -17.49 2.06 5.41
CA SER A 93 -18.53 2.72 6.20
C SER A 93 -18.94 4.00 5.49
N PHE A 94 -20.24 4.18 5.28
CA PHE A 94 -20.82 5.36 4.65
C PHE A 94 -21.86 5.94 5.58
N ASN A 95 -21.68 7.19 5.96
CA ASN A 95 -22.59 7.93 6.82
C ASN A 95 -23.06 9.20 6.13
N SER A 96 -24.35 9.48 6.22
CA SER A 96 -24.96 10.72 5.76
C SER A 96 -25.88 11.23 6.85
N GLU A 97 -25.54 12.36 7.43
CA GLU A 97 -26.29 12.98 8.52
C GLU A 97 -27.04 14.22 8.01
N ASP A 98 -28.36 14.23 8.14
CA ASP A 98 -29.17 15.42 7.80
C ASP A 98 -28.96 16.54 8.85
N LEU A 99 -28.53 17.71 8.36
CA LEU A 99 -28.26 18.91 9.15
C LEU A 99 -29.38 19.94 9.10
N SER A 100 -30.46 19.70 8.35
CA SER A 100 -31.54 20.66 8.09
C SER A 100 -32.16 21.18 9.39
N ALA A 101 -32.52 20.28 10.30
CA ALA A 101 -33.11 20.64 11.58
C ALA A 101 -32.15 21.47 12.45
N ARG A 102 -30.87 21.06 12.53
CA ARG A 102 -29.85 21.75 13.34
C ARG A 102 -29.52 23.14 12.81
N LEU A 103 -29.43 23.28 11.49
CA LEU A 103 -29.21 24.57 10.82
C LEU A 103 -30.39 25.50 11.03
N THR A 104 -31.61 25.01 10.83
CA THR A 104 -32.84 25.78 11.05
C THR A 104 -32.94 26.27 12.49
N GLU A 105 -32.72 25.37 13.45
CA GLU A 105 -32.74 25.72 14.87
C GLU A 105 -31.66 26.74 15.24
N SER A 106 -30.41 26.50 14.81
CA SER A 106 -29.29 27.40 15.10
C SER A 106 -29.52 28.80 14.53
N ARG A 107 -30.03 28.88 13.30
CA ARG A 107 -30.38 30.16 12.66
C ARG A 107 -31.51 30.88 13.39
N ALA A 108 -32.58 30.17 13.77
CA ALA A 108 -33.67 30.75 14.55
C ALA A 108 -33.19 31.29 15.91
N ARG A 109 -32.32 30.54 16.60
CA ARG A 109 -31.67 30.98 17.84
C ARG A 109 -30.81 32.23 17.61
N LEU A 110 -30.01 32.26 16.54
CA LEU A 110 -29.19 33.43 16.19
C LEU A 110 -30.05 34.67 16.00
N THR A 111 -31.10 34.59 15.17
CA THR A 111 -32.02 35.70 14.91
C THR A 111 -32.69 36.21 16.19
N ALA A 112 -33.14 35.30 17.07
CA ALA A 112 -33.74 35.68 18.34
C ALA A 112 -32.77 36.47 19.25
N ARG A 113 -31.49 36.08 19.26
CA ARG A 113 -30.45 36.73 20.07
C ARG A 113 -30.01 38.07 19.50
N GLU A 114 -29.90 38.20 18.18
CA GLU A 114 -29.65 39.48 17.51
C GLU A 114 -30.79 40.47 17.77
N ALA A 115 -32.05 40.02 17.71
CA ALA A 115 -33.21 40.83 18.06
C ALA A 115 -33.19 41.26 19.54
N ALA A 116 -32.77 40.37 20.45
CA ALA A 116 -32.61 40.71 21.87
C ALA A 116 -31.51 41.75 22.08
N LEU A 117 -30.33 41.55 21.49
CA LEU A 117 -29.22 42.50 21.54
C LEU A 117 -29.66 43.87 21.06
N LYS A 118 -30.37 43.94 19.92
CA LYS A 118 -30.92 45.21 19.41
C LYS A 118 -31.84 45.89 20.43
N ARG A 119 -32.77 45.16 21.05
CA ARG A 119 -33.66 45.73 22.09
C ARG A 119 -32.87 46.28 23.28
N TYR A 120 -31.85 45.56 23.75
CA TYR A 120 -31.01 46.05 24.86
C TYR A 120 -30.19 47.29 24.47
N MET A 121 -29.65 47.34 23.25
CA MET A 121 -28.98 48.53 22.70
C MET A 121 -29.93 49.74 22.64
N ASP A 122 -31.17 49.54 22.18
CA ASP A 122 -32.15 50.61 22.05
C ASP A 122 -32.63 51.14 23.42
N LEU A 123 -32.59 50.32 24.49
CA LEU A 123 -32.96 50.71 25.86
C LEU A 123 -31.83 51.40 26.63
N LEU A 124 -30.57 51.16 26.25
CA LEU A 124 -29.38 51.68 26.94
C LEU A 124 -29.39 53.22 27.14
N PRO A 125 -29.82 54.06 26.16
CA PRO A 125 -29.89 55.52 26.33
C PRO A 125 -30.90 55.97 27.39
N THR A 126 -31.87 55.12 27.73
CA THR A 126 -32.94 55.43 28.70
C THR A 126 -32.68 54.84 30.09
N ALA A 127 -31.59 54.09 30.25
CA ALA A 127 -31.27 53.39 31.50
C ALA A 127 -30.70 54.36 32.56
N SER A 128 -31.08 54.13 33.82
CA SER A 128 -30.49 54.86 34.95
C SER A 128 -29.03 54.43 35.21
N ALA A 129 -28.23 55.29 35.84
CA ALA A 129 -26.81 55.03 36.07
C ALA A 129 -26.51 53.68 36.79
N GLY A 130 -27.42 53.21 37.66
CA GLY A 130 -27.30 51.90 38.32
C GLY A 130 -27.70 50.70 37.44
N ALA A 131 -28.52 50.90 36.40
CA ALA A 131 -28.97 49.86 35.48
C ALA A 131 -28.03 49.69 34.28
N VAL A 132 -27.28 50.72 33.89
CA VAL A 132 -26.36 50.71 32.74
C VAL A 132 -25.36 49.56 32.82
N VAL A 133 -24.66 49.40 33.96
CA VAL A 133 -23.65 48.34 34.13
C VAL A 133 -24.24 46.93 33.99
N SER A 134 -25.47 46.73 34.46
CA SER A 134 -26.17 45.45 34.34
C SER A 134 -26.59 45.17 32.90
N VAL A 135 -27.11 46.19 32.20
CA VAL A 135 -27.47 46.08 30.78
C VAL A 135 -26.23 45.83 29.92
N GLU A 136 -25.12 46.52 30.17
CA GLU A 136 -23.83 46.30 29.50
C GLU A 136 -23.30 44.86 29.68
N ARG A 137 -23.45 44.28 30.88
CA ARG A 137 -23.07 42.88 31.12
C ARG A 137 -23.89 41.92 30.26
N GLU A 138 -25.21 42.11 30.21
CA GLU A 138 -26.10 41.27 29.40
C GLU A 138 -25.82 41.41 27.90
N ILE A 139 -25.52 42.63 27.43
CA ILE A 139 -25.10 42.89 26.06
C ILE A 139 -23.84 42.10 25.72
N ASN A 140 -22.81 42.16 26.55
CA ASN A 140 -21.56 41.43 26.32
C ASN A 140 -21.79 39.92 26.30
N GLY A 141 -22.65 39.42 27.20
CA GLY A 141 -23.08 38.02 27.20
C GLY A 141 -23.81 37.61 25.92
N LEU A 142 -24.70 38.46 25.40
CA LEU A 142 -25.42 38.22 24.16
C LEU A 142 -24.49 38.23 22.94
N ILE A 143 -23.54 39.16 22.87
CA ILE A 143 -22.54 39.23 21.80
C ILE A 143 -21.74 37.92 21.76
N ALA A 144 -21.21 37.47 22.89
CA ALA A 144 -20.45 36.21 22.95
C ALA A 144 -21.28 35.00 22.47
N GLN A 145 -22.56 34.94 22.85
CA GLN A 145 -23.46 33.88 22.41
C GLN A 145 -23.80 33.95 20.92
N ILE A 146 -23.98 35.14 20.37
CA ILE A 146 -24.20 35.38 18.93
C ILE A 146 -22.98 34.91 18.13
N GLU A 147 -21.78 35.29 18.54
CA GLU A 147 -20.55 34.88 17.84
C GLU A 147 -20.34 33.36 17.90
N SER A 148 -20.65 32.72 19.02
CA SER A 148 -20.64 31.26 19.12
C SER A 148 -21.64 30.60 18.17
N LEU A 149 -22.89 31.10 18.11
CA LEU A 149 -23.91 30.59 17.18
C LEU A 149 -23.51 30.77 15.71
N LYS A 150 -22.96 31.93 15.35
CA LYS A 150 -22.42 32.17 14.00
C LYS A 150 -21.28 31.22 13.66
N GLY A 151 -20.41 30.91 14.63
CA GLY A 151 -19.36 29.90 14.48
C GLY A 151 -19.94 28.51 14.20
N GLN A 152 -20.91 28.08 15.00
CA GLN A 152 -21.58 26.77 14.83
C GLN A 152 -22.28 26.64 13.48
N ILE A 153 -23.02 27.67 13.06
CA ILE A 153 -23.69 27.70 11.75
C ILE A 153 -22.66 27.56 10.62
N ARG A 154 -21.55 28.30 10.66
CA ARG A 154 -20.49 28.20 9.65
C ARG A 154 -19.91 26.78 9.53
N VAL A 155 -19.71 26.10 10.65
CA VAL A 155 -19.23 24.70 10.64
C VAL A 155 -20.26 23.76 10.02
N LEU A 156 -21.54 23.88 10.40
CA LEU A 156 -22.62 23.06 9.83
C LEU A 156 -22.79 23.29 8.33
N GLU A 157 -22.70 24.55 7.88
CA GLU A 157 -22.75 24.90 6.46
C GLU A 157 -21.56 24.34 5.70
N HIS A 158 -20.36 24.41 6.28
CA HIS A 158 -19.16 23.80 5.69
C HIS A 158 -19.32 22.27 5.55
N HIS A 159 -19.82 21.59 6.58
CA HIS A 159 -20.10 20.15 6.55
C HIS A 159 -21.19 19.77 5.54
N ALA A 160 -22.15 20.66 5.30
CA ALA A 160 -23.18 20.46 4.28
C ALA A 160 -22.68 20.71 2.85
N ALA A 161 -21.62 21.50 2.69
CA ALA A 161 -21.03 21.82 1.39
C ALA A 161 -20.01 20.78 0.91
N TRP A 162 -19.29 20.15 1.85
CA TRP A 162 -18.17 19.27 1.55
C TRP A 162 -18.35 17.89 2.17
N ALA A 163 -18.18 16.85 1.36
CA ALA A 163 -18.09 15.47 1.83
C ALA A 163 -16.64 15.13 2.20
N GLU A 164 -16.48 14.28 3.20
CA GLU A 164 -15.19 13.77 3.66
C GLU A 164 -15.02 12.30 3.26
N LEU A 165 -13.93 12.00 2.57
CA LEU A 165 -13.54 10.63 2.25
C LEU A 165 -12.21 10.29 2.92
N ASN A 166 -12.21 9.26 3.75
CA ASN A 166 -11.03 8.72 4.41
C ASN A 166 -10.71 7.35 3.82
N VAL A 167 -9.59 7.24 3.10
CA VAL A 167 -9.15 5.99 2.48
C VAL A 167 -7.86 5.54 3.15
N SER A 168 -7.93 4.39 3.82
CA SER A 168 -6.78 3.72 4.42
C SER A 168 -6.35 2.53 3.56
N PHE A 169 -5.04 2.30 3.46
CA PHE A 169 -4.47 1.22 2.67
C PHE A 169 -3.94 0.09 3.56
N GLN A 170 -4.34 -1.13 3.26
CA GLN A 170 -3.61 -2.32 3.70
C GLN A 170 -2.67 -2.74 2.58
N PHE A 171 -1.37 -2.65 2.84
CA PHE A 171 -0.34 -3.08 1.91
C PHE A 171 0.68 -3.97 2.63
N ARG A 172 1.27 -4.93 1.92
CA ARG A 172 2.52 -5.56 2.36
C ARG A 172 3.63 -4.65 1.84
N GLU A 173 4.39 -4.03 2.73
CA GLU A 173 5.56 -3.24 2.36
C GLU A 173 6.47 -4.05 1.42
N ARG A 174 6.75 -3.51 0.23
CA ARG A 174 7.80 -3.99 -0.67
C ARG A 174 9.16 -3.43 -0.24
N ASN A 175 9.53 -3.68 1.02
CA ASN A 175 10.86 -3.34 1.49
C ASN A 175 11.83 -4.43 1.03
N ALA A 176 12.92 -4.02 0.38
CA ALA A 176 14.03 -4.92 0.11
C ALA A 176 14.51 -5.51 1.45
N PRO A 177 14.83 -6.81 1.50
CA PRO A 177 15.28 -7.44 2.73
C PRO A 177 16.49 -6.71 3.30
N SER A 178 16.50 -6.55 4.61
CA SER A 178 17.63 -5.93 5.30
C SER A 178 18.87 -6.80 5.12
N ARG A 179 19.99 -6.20 4.68
CA ARG A 179 21.32 -6.85 4.78
C ARG A 179 21.71 -7.07 6.24
N GLY A 180 21.18 -6.25 7.14
CA GLY A 180 21.39 -6.30 8.59
C GLY A 180 20.45 -7.29 9.26
N GLY A 181 21.02 -8.33 9.84
CA GLY A 181 20.38 -9.25 10.77
C GLY A 181 21.48 -10.12 11.39
N SER A 182 21.46 -10.28 12.70
CA SER A 182 22.52 -10.99 13.42
C SER A 182 22.04 -12.38 13.82
N SER A 183 22.47 -13.39 13.09
CA SER A 183 22.50 -14.77 13.58
C SER A 183 23.80 -14.99 14.37
N SER A 184 23.73 -15.81 15.42
CA SER A 184 24.91 -16.38 16.08
C SER A 184 25.72 -17.28 15.14
N PHE A 185 25.10 -17.79 14.07
CA PHE A 185 25.74 -18.58 13.03
C PHE A 185 26.23 -17.66 11.91
N GLY A 186 27.53 -17.37 11.91
CA GLY A 186 28.12 -16.38 10.99
C GLY A 186 27.84 -16.63 9.51
N TRP A 187 27.67 -17.90 9.09
CA TRP A 187 27.38 -18.22 7.69
C TRP A 187 25.96 -17.79 7.27
N LEU A 188 24.98 -17.82 8.16
CA LEU A 188 23.61 -17.36 7.86
C LEU A 188 23.57 -15.86 7.57
N ASN A 189 24.48 -15.09 8.17
CA ASN A 189 24.59 -13.64 7.93
C ASN A 189 25.16 -13.31 6.54
N THR A 190 25.61 -14.33 5.78
CA THR A 190 26.10 -14.17 4.41
C THR A 190 25.03 -14.44 3.35
N LEU A 191 23.83 -14.87 3.76
CA LEU A 191 22.72 -15.17 2.85
C LEU A 191 21.95 -13.90 2.54
N ASN A 192 22.27 -13.26 1.41
CA ASN A 192 21.54 -12.10 0.93
C ASN A 192 21.41 -12.14 -0.59
N LEU A 193 20.18 -12.03 -1.09
CA LEU A 193 19.86 -11.90 -2.51
C LEU A 193 20.70 -10.78 -3.16
N SER A 194 20.71 -9.60 -2.55
CA SER A 194 21.45 -8.44 -3.06
C SER A 194 22.94 -8.69 -3.17
N ASP A 195 23.54 -9.38 -2.18
CA ASP A 195 24.97 -9.68 -2.21
C ASP A 195 25.29 -10.69 -3.32
N LEU A 196 24.44 -11.72 -3.50
CA LEU A 196 24.59 -12.68 -4.59
C LEU A 196 24.54 -12.00 -5.96
N VAL A 197 23.50 -11.21 -6.23
CA VAL A 197 23.32 -10.55 -7.53
C VAL A 197 24.46 -9.56 -7.80
N GLU A 198 24.84 -8.75 -6.80
CA GLU A 198 25.95 -7.82 -6.96
C GLU A 198 27.31 -8.51 -7.14
N ASP A 199 27.54 -9.65 -6.47
CA ASP A 199 28.78 -10.41 -6.63
C ASP A 199 28.96 -10.95 -8.05
N PHE A 200 27.86 -11.30 -8.73
CA PHE A 200 27.89 -11.63 -10.16
C PHE A 200 28.10 -10.38 -11.01
N ARG A 201 27.35 -9.31 -10.77
CA ARG A 201 27.46 -8.04 -11.53
C ARG A 201 28.87 -7.46 -11.48
N PHE A 202 29.52 -7.47 -10.32
CA PHE A 202 30.85 -6.88 -10.12
C PHE A 202 31.98 -7.91 -10.15
N GLY A 203 31.68 -9.18 -10.43
CA GLY A 203 32.68 -10.24 -10.48
C GLY A 203 33.45 -10.45 -9.17
N ARG A 204 32.79 -10.24 -8.02
CA ARG A 204 33.38 -10.49 -6.69
C ARG A 204 33.27 -11.96 -6.35
N TRP A 205 34.39 -12.56 -5.92
CA TRP A 205 34.50 -13.99 -5.61
C TRP A 205 34.60 -14.20 -4.10
N ASP A 206 34.03 -15.30 -3.60
CA ASP A 206 34.33 -15.74 -2.24
C ASP A 206 35.77 -16.28 -2.20
N ARG A 207 36.62 -15.62 -1.42
CA ARG A 207 38.04 -15.98 -1.25
C ARG A 207 38.35 -16.57 0.12
N GLN A 208 37.37 -16.66 1.02
CA GLN A 208 37.59 -16.97 2.43
C GLN A 208 37.01 -18.31 2.86
N GLY A 209 36.10 -18.90 2.08
CA GLY A 209 35.50 -20.21 2.34
C GLY A 209 36.40 -21.42 2.01
N PRO A 210 36.18 -22.59 2.66
CA PRO A 210 36.73 -23.86 2.20
C PRO A 210 36.34 -24.15 0.74
N SER A 211 37.17 -24.92 0.02
CA SER A 211 36.77 -25.44 -1.30
C SER A 211 35.47 -26.23 -1.20
N VAL A 212 34.54 -25.94 -2.12
CA VAL A 212 33.22 -26.58 -2.21
C VAL A 212 33.30 -28.07 -2.55
N GLY A 213 34.39 -28.52 -3.20
CA GLY A 213 34.60 -29.96 -3.48
C GLY A 213 33.63 -30.59 -4.48
N LEU A 214 32.83 -29.78 -5.20
CA LEU A 214 31.89 -30.25 -6.21
C LEU A 214 32.51 -30.27 -7.62
N GLY A 215 31.97 -31.08 -8.53
CA GLY A 215 32.19 -30.91 -9.96
C GLY A 215 31.61 -29.58 -10.49
N PRO A 216 31.63 -29.33 -11.80
CA PRO A 216 30.82 -28.26 -12.39
C PRO A 216 29.35 -28.41 -11.94
N LEU A 217 28.74 -27.30 -11.53
CA LEU A 217 27.32 -27.23 -11.18
C LEU A 217 26.70 -26.14 -12.06
N ALA A 218 26.19 -26.56 -13.21
CA ALA A 218 25.56 -25.68 -14.18
C ALA A 218 24.24 -26.32 -14.63
N PRO A 219 23.09 -25.68 -14.35
CA PRO A 219 21.82 -26.10 -14.90
C PRO A 219 21.81 -26.01 -16.43
N GLU A 220 20.90 -26.75 -17.05
CA GLU A 220 20.70 -26.70 -18.50
C GLU A 220 20.40 -25.25 -18.95
N GLY A 221 21.11 -24.81 -19.99
CA GLY A 221 21.01 -23.43 -20.50
C GLY A 221 21.77 -22.38 -19.69
N PHE A 222 22.57 -22.76 -18.68
CA PHE A 222 23.46 -21.84 -17.98
C PHE A 222 24.88 -21.96 -18.52
N SER A 223 25.59 -20.83 -18.57
CA SER A 223 27.02 -20.76 -18.85
C SER A 223 27.82 -20.88 -17.54
N PRO A 224 28.66 -21.91 -17.37
CA PRO A 224 29.52 -22.04 -16.19
C PRO A 224 30.70 -21.05 -16.25
N TYR A 225 31.12 -20.58 -15.08
CA TYR A 225 32.37 -19.83 -14.92
C TYR A 225 33.55 -20.78 -14.63
N LYS A 226 34.79 -20.28 -14.80
CA LYS A 226 36.01 -21.04 -14.47
C LYS A 226 35.98 -21.48 -13.00
N PRO A 227 36.16 -22.77 -12.69
CA PRO A 227 36.09 -23.29 -11.32
C PRO A 227 37.17 -22.67 -10.42
N ARG A 228 36.77 -22.25 -9.21
CA ARG A 228 37.67 -21.87 -8.10
C ARG A 228 37.21 -22.56 -6.81
N HIS A 229 37.23 -21.85 -5.68
CA HIS A 229 36.72 -22.33 -4.38
C HIS A 229 35.20 -22.52 -4.37
N GLU A 230 34.50 -21.84 -5.30
CA GLU A 230 33.06 -21.93 -5.53
C GLU A 230 32.74 -22.44 -6.96
N ARG A 231 31.49 -22.82 -7.20
CA ARG A 231 30.93 -23.03 -8.54
C ARG A 231 29.99 -21.88 -8.87
N ARG A 232 30.03 -21.40 -10.11
CA ARG A 232 29.14 -20.36 -10.59
C ARG A 232 28.65 -20.69 -11.98
N ALA A 233 27.39 -20.35 -12.23
CA ALA A 233 26.78 -20.41 -13.55
C ALA A 233 25.77 -19.26 -13.70
N VAL A 234 25.54 -18.80 -14.93
CA VAL A 234 24.55 -17.75 -15.23
C VAL A 234 23.76 -18.11 -16.49
N SER A 235 22.47 -17.83 -16.51
CA SER A 235 21.63 -18.00 -17.69
C SER A 235 21.59 -16.72 -18.55
N PRO A 236 21.10 -16.81 -19.81
CA PRO A 236 20.94 -15.65 -20.69
C PRO A 236 19.97 -14.56 -20.19
N ASP A 237 19.02 -14.92 -19.33
CA ASP A 237 18.03 -14.05 -18.66
C ASP A 237 18.42 -13.72 -17.21
N GLU A 238 19.73 -13.73 -16.93
CA GLU A 238 20.32 -13.22 -15.69
C GLU A 238 19.98 -13.98 -14.41
N VAL A 239 19.52 -15.23 -14.51
CA VAL A 239 19.45 -16.14 -13.34
C VAL A 239 20.86 -16.60 -13.01
N VAL A 240 21.30 -16.30 -11.79
CA VAL A 240 22.64 -16.61 -11.29
C VAL A 240 22.59 -17.77 -10.30
N LEU A 241 23.59 -18.66 -10.36
CA LEU A 241 23.75 -19.78 -9.43
C LEU A 241 25.16 -19.77 -8.85
N ARG A 242 25.28 -19.84 -7.53
CA ARG A 242 26.54 -20.03 -6.79
C ARG A 242 26.46 -21.24 -5.89
N ALA A 243 27.49 -22.09 -5.89
CA ALA A 243 27.69 -23.09 -4.85
C ALA A 243 29.02 -22.86 -4.13
N ARG A 244 28.96 -22.80 -2.80
CA ARG A 244 30.11 -22.55 -1.92
C ARG A 244 30.05 -23.43 -0.69
N ALA A 245 31.17 -23.56 0.02
CA ALA A 245 31.21 -24.27 1.29
C ALA A 245 31.52 -23.32 2.45
N VAL A 246 30.93 -23.61 3.60
CA VAL A 246 31.22 -22.95 4.88
C VAL A 246 31.55 -24.00 5.93
N LYS A 247 32.14 -23.58 7.06
CA LYS A 247 32.40 -24.50 8.18
C LYS A 247 31.07 -24.89 8.82
N HIS A 248 30.86 -26.19 9.05
CA HIS A 248 29.72 -26.70 9.80
C HIS A 248 30.03 -26.58 11.30
N LYS A 249 29.87 -25.38 11.85
CA LYS A 249 30.12 -25.08 13.26
C LYS A 249 29.03 -24.17 13.84
N PRO A 250 28.30 -24.60 14.88
CA PRO A 250 28.31 -25.97 15.45
C PRO A 250 27.88 -27.01 14.40
N GLU A 251 28.12 -28.29 14.69
CA GLU A 251 27.50 -29.36 13.90
C GLU A 251 26.07 -29.56 14.40
N ALA A 252 25.10 -29.55 13.50
CA ALA A 252 23.68 -29.73 13.81
C ALA A 252 22.97 -30.49 12.68
N ASP A 253 21.78 -31.00 12.96
CA ASP A 253 21.00 -31.76 12.00
C ASP A 253 20.33 -30.88 10.93
N LEU A 254 19.70 -31.54 9.95
CA LEU A 254 19.10 -30.88 8.79
C LEU A 254 17.86 -30.05 9.17
N GLU A 255 17.07 -30.52 10.12
CA GLU A 255 15.84 -29.85 10.57
C GLU A 255 16.19 -28.55 11.29
N PHE A 256 17.19 -28.59 12.18
CA PHE A 256 17.74 -27.42 12.83
C PHE A 256 18.20 -26.36 11.82
N TRP A 257 18.99 -26.75 10.81
CA TRP A 257 19.46 -25.78 9.82
C TRP A 257 18.33 -25.25 8.94
N ARG A 258 17.31 -26.05 8.64
CA ARG A 258 16.13 -25.61 7.88
C ARG A 258 15.40 -24.52 8.65
N GLU A 259 15.09 -24.77 9.93
CA GLU A 259 14.41 -23.80 10.78
C GLU A 259 15.24 -22.53 10.98
N ALA A 260 16.52 -22.66 11.35
CA ALA A 260 17.41 -21.53 11.58
C ALA A 260 17.58 -20.66 10.32
N THR A 261 17.68 -21.28 9.14
CA THR A 261 17.73 -20.55 7.87
C THR A 261 16.42 -19.84 7.60
N ARG A 262 15.27 -20.53 7.73
CA ARG A 262 13.96 -19.93 7.52
C ARG A 262 13.71 -18.74 8.44
N GLU A 263 13.95 -18.90 9.73
CA GLU A 263 13.76 -17.83 10.73
C GLU A 263 14.65 -16.63 10.41
N ARG A 264 15.93 -16.87 10.07
CA ARG A 264 16.84 -15.79 9.70
C ARG A 264 16.40 -15.05 8.44
N MET A 265 15.90 -15.75 7.43
CA MET A 265 15.48 -15.13 6.17
C MET A 265 14.17 -14.34 6.37
N VAL A 266 13.19 -14.91 7.07
CA VAL A 266 11.92 -14.24 7.36
C VAL A 266 12.12 -13.00 8.24
N SER A 267 12.98 -13.08 9.26
CA SER A 267 13.23 -11.96 10.19
C SER A 267 13.84 -10.71 9.52
N VAL A 268 14.44 -10.85 8.33
CA VAL A 268 14.95 -9.69 7.58
C VAL A 268 14.13 -9.33 6.35
N GLY A 269 12.94 -9.91 6.20
CA GLY A 269 11.96 -9.45 5.20
C GLY A 269 11.80 -10.34 3.96
N TYR A 270 12.42 -11.52 3.90
CA TYR A 270 12.10 -12.49 2.84
C TYR A 270 10.76 -13.19 3.13
N ALA A 271 9.98 -13.46 2.08
CA ALA A 271 8.81 -14.33 2.17
C ALA A 271 9.15 -15.74 1.66
N VAL A 272 8.80 -16.77 2.42
CA VAL A 272 8.97 -18.16 1.99
C VAL A 272 7.88 -18.53 0.99
N LEU A 273 8.26 -19.01 -0.19
CA LEU A 273 7.35 -19.52 -1.22
C LEU A 273 7.22 -21.04 -1.14
N ARG A 274 8.35 -21.75 -1.12
CA ARG A 274 8.38 -23.22 -1.17
C ARG A 274 9.52 -23.76 -0.32
N GLU A 275 9.30 -24.99 0.14
CA GLU A 275 10.32 -25.78 0.80
C GLU A 275 10.32 -27.19 0.27
N GLU A 276 11.50 -27.70 -0.03
CA GLU A 276 11.66 -29.05 -0.58
C GLU A 276 12.83 -29.74 0.08
N GLU A 277 12.69 -31.05 0.24
CA GLU A 277 13.81 -31.94 0.55
C GLU A 277 14.49 -32.32 -0.75
N ILE A 278 15.81 -32.18 -0.76
CA ILE A 278 16.63 -32.37 -1.95
C ILE A 278 17.88 -33.15 -1.59
N THR A 279 18.60 -33.64 -2.58
CA THR A 279 19.86 -34.36 -2.38
C THR A 279 20.95 -33.76 -3.26
N LEU A 280 22.21 -33.86 -2.85
CA LEU A 280 23.35 -33.49 -3.68
C LEU A 280 24.38 -34.59 -3.60
N ASN A 281 24.58 -35.31 -4.71
CA ASN A 281 25.46 -36.49 -4.77
C ASN A 281 25.19 -37.49 -3.63
N GLY A 282 23.91 -37.75 -3.35
CA GLY A 282 23.46 -38.64 -2.27
C GLY A 282 23.47 -38.03 -0.86
N THR A 283 23.93 -36.78 -0.68
CA THR A 283 23.86 -36.08 0.61
C THR A 283 22.49 -35.41 0.75
N PRO A 284 21.67 -35.72 1.78
CA PRO A 284 20.40 -35.03 2.01
C PRO A 284 20.59 -33.55 2.33
N GLY A 285 19.65 -32.73 1.89
CA GLY A 285 19.61 -31.30 2.07
C GLY A 285 18.18 -30.76 2.09
N PHE A 286 18.05 -29.47 2.31
CA PHE A 286 16.78 -28.75 2.13
C PHE A 286 16.99 -27.60 1.15
N LEU A 287 15.91 -27.19 0.48
CA LEU A 287 15.80 -25.99 -0.33
C LEU A 287 14.73 -25.08 0.26
N LEU A 288 15.08 -23.81 0.44
CA LEU A 288 14.12 -22.73 0.67
C LEU A 288 14.05 -21.86 -0.58
N GLU A 289 12.88 -21.78 -1.21
CA GLU A 289 12.63 -20.78 -2.24
C GLU A 289 11.93 -19.59 -1.59
N LEU A 290 12.59 -18.44 -1.66
CA LEU A 290 12.18 -17.20 -1.02
C LEU A 290 11.88 -16.17 -2.10
N THR A 291 11.05 -15.18 -1.79
CA THR A 291 10.84 -14.02 -2.65
C THR A 291 11.04 -12.72 -1.89
N ALA A 292 11.55 -11.74 -2.62
CA ALA A 292 11.80 -10.41 -2.12
C ALA A 292 11.89 -9.41 -3.28
N PRO A 293 11.51 -8.14 -3.07
CA PRO A 293 11.76 -7.09 -4.04
C PRO A 293 13.27 -6.80 -4.14
N TYR A 294 13.76 -6.61 -5.38
CA TYR A 294 15.11 -6.14 -5.69
C TYR A 294 15.03 -5.09 -6.79
N GLY A 295 15.26 -3.82 -6.43
CA GLY A 295 15.02 -2.70 -7.33
C GLY A 295 13.52 -2.54 -7.60
N ALA A 296 13.14 -2.53 -8.87
CA ALA A 296 11.74 -2.40 -9.31
C ALA A 296 11.05 -3.76 -9.55
N GLU A 297 11.79 -4.87 -9.45
CA GLU A 297 11.33 -6.21 -9.78
C GLU A 297 11.23 -7.09 -8.54
N ASP A 298 10.40 -8.13 -8.61
CA ASP A 298 10.38 -9.19 -7.62
C ASP A 298 11.34 -10.30 -8.04
N TYR A 299 12.21 -10.71 -7.13
CA TYR A 299 13.19 -11.76 -7.35
C TYR A 299 12.81 -13.00 -6.55
N LEU A 300 13.15 -14.16 -7.10
CA LEU A 300 13.18 -15.41 -6.35
C LEU A 300 14.62 -15.67 -5.91
N TYR A 301 14.79 -15.96 -4.62
CA TYR A 301 16.07 -16.33 -4.00
C TYR A 301 15.97 -17.73 -3.40
N ALA A 302 16.59 -18.69 -4.06
CA ALA A 302 16.63 -20.07 -3.64
C ALA A 302 17.92 -20.36 -2.87
N VAL A 303 17.79 -20.94 -1.68
CA VAL A 303 18.91 -21.33 -0.81
C VAL A 303 18.77 -22.81 -0.48
N ALA A 304 19.69 -23.62 -1.01
CA ALA A 304 19.82 -25.02 -0.67
C ALA A 304 21.03 -25.25 0.25
N VAL A 305 20.85 -26.07 1.29
CA VAL A 305 21.89 -26.37 2.28
C VAL A 305 22.03 -27.87 2.46
N PHE A 306 23.28 -28.33 2.41
CA PHE A 306 23.66 -29.73 2.53
C PHE A 306 24.75 -29.91 3.60
N PRO A 307 24.43 -30.51 4.75
CA PRO A 307 25.43 -30.87 5.75
C PRO A 307 26.33 -32.02 5.26
N GLN A 308 27.63 -31.78 5.10
CA GLN A 308 28.61 -32.76 4.64
C GLN A 308 29.83 -32.81 5.57
N GLY A 309 29.75 -33.64 6.61
CA GLY A 309 30.76 -33.74 7.66
C GLY A 309 31.04 -32.38 8.30
N LYS A 310 32.29 -31.89 8.19
CA LYS A 310 32.75 -30.63 8.79
C LYS A 310 32.40 -29.36 7.98
N LYS A 311 31.64 -29.49 6.89
CA LYS A 311 31.25 -28.38 6.01
C LYS A 311 29.75 -28.39 5.74
N LEU A 312 29.18 -27.22 5.52
CA LEU A 312 27.90 -27.08 4.85
C LEU A 312 28.18 -26.65 3.42
N ILE A 313 27.60 -27.34 2.45
CA ILE A 313 27.52 -26.85 1.07
C ILE A 313 26.26 -26.02 0.96
N ILE A 314 26.40 -24.81 0.44
CA ILE A 314 25.29 -23.89 0.20
C ILE A 314 25.22 -23.65 -1.31
N VAL A 315 24.05 -23.86 -1.89
CA VAL A 315 23.73 -23.48 -3.26
C VAL A 315 22.72 -22.35 -3.23
N GLU A 316 23.10 -21.20 -3.78
CA GLU A 316 22.30 -19.98 -3.84
C GLU A 316 21.95 -19.72 -5.30
N VAL A 317 20.68 -19.51 -5.61
CA VAL A 317 20.19 -19.19 -6.96
C VAL A 317 19.29 -17.97 -6.88
N ALA A 318 19.47 -17.00 -7.77
CA ALA A 318 18.63 -15.81 -7.82
C ALA A 318 18.35 -15.34 -9.23
N GLY A 319 17.17 -14.77 -9.43
CA GLY A 319 16.78 -14.08 -10.66
C GLY A 319 15.41 -13.43 -10.48
N GLU A 320 15.01 -12.61 -11.45
CA GLU A 320 13.63 -12.14 -11.55
C GLU A 320 12.68 -13.35 -11.54
N VAL A 321 11.53 -13.22 -10.86
CA VAL A 321 10.63 -14.35 -10.56
C VAL A 321 10.25 -15.15 -11.82
N THR A 322 9.91 -14.49 -12.91
CA THR A 322 9.52 -15.13 -14.18
C THR A 322 10.69 -15.88 -14.81
N ALA A 323 11.87 -15.26 -14.85
CA ALA A 323 13.10 -15.89 -15.37
C ALA A 323 13.51 -17.11 -14.53
N TYR A 324 13.45 -17.01 -13.20
CA TYR A 324 13.73 -18.13 -12.32
C TYR A 324 12.74 -19.28 -12.51
N GLU A 325 11.43 -18.99 -12.50
CA GLU A 325 10.39 -20.02 -12.62
C GLU A 325 10.50 -20.78 -13.95
N ALA A 326 10.83 -20.09 -15.05
CA ALA A 326 11.09 -20.72 -16.34
C ALA A 326 12.25 -21.73 -16.31
N ARG A 327 13.19 -21.59 -15.36
CA ARG A 327 14.40 -22.42 -15.23
C ARG A 327 14.40 -23.33 -14.02
N ARG A 328 13.41 -23.21 -13.15
CA ARG A 328 13.32 -23.92 -11.87
C ARG A 328 13.55 -25.42 -12.01
N ALA A 329 12.91 -26.06 -13.01
CA ALA A 329 13.08 -27.49 -13.26
C ALA A 329 14.54 -27.87 -13.59
N ALA A 330 15.23 -27.07 -14.40
CA ALA A 330 16.64 -27.29 -14.74
C ALA A 330 17.55 -27.08 -13.52
N VAL A 331 17.26 -26.05 -12.71
CA VAL A 331 17.97 -25.76 -11.44
C VAL A 331 17.85 -26.94 -10.47
N LEU A 332 16.62 -27.41 -10.21
CA LEU A 332 16.38 -28.54 -9.31
C LEU A 332 17.04 -29.83 -9.81
N LYS A 333 17.00 -30.09 -11.12
CA LYS A 333 17.67 -31.23 -11.73
C LYS A 333 19.19 -31.17 -11.49
N ALA A 334 19.81 -30.01 -11.70
CA ALA A 334 21.25 -29.83 -11.49
C ALA A 334 21.64 -30.00 -10.02
N ILE A 335 20.85 -29.45 -9.09
CA ILE A 335 21.08 -29.58 -7.65
C ILE A 335 20.95 -31.04 -7.20
N ASN A 336 19.95 -31.78 -7.70
CA ASN A 336 19.71 -33.19 -7.38
C ASN A 336 20.71 -34.19 -8.02
N GLY A 337 21.87 -33.71 -8.51
CA GLY A 337 22.90 -34.55 -9.10
C GLY A 337 22.68 -34.90 -10.57
N GLY A 338 21.72 -34.26 -11.25
CA GLY A 338 21.41 -34.43 -12.68
C GLY A 338 22.03 -33.36 -13.59
N GLY A 339 23.15 -32.77 -13.19
CA GLY A 339 23.92 -31.85 -14.05
C GLY A 339 24.45 -32.58 -15.29
N VAL A 340 24.40 -31.91 -16.45
CA VAL A 340 24.81 -32.44 -17.76
C VAL A 340 26.31 -32.71 -17.82
#